data_AF-A0A370N2G0-F1
#
_entry.id   AF-A0A370N2G0-F1
#
_cell.length_a   1.000
_cell.length_b   1.000
_cell.length_c   1.000
_cell.angle_alpha   90.00
_cell.angle_beta   90.00
_cell.angle_gamma   90.00
#
_symmetry.space_group_name_H-M   'P 1'
#
loop_
_entity.id
_entity.type
_entity.pdbx_description
1 polymer ?
#
loop_
_entity_poly.entity_id
_entity_poly.type
_entity_poly.pdbx_seq_one_letter_code
_entity_poly.pdbx_strand_id
1 'polypeptide(L)' 'MNLLEISGPRESMEYDVVIVGGGPAGLAAAIRLKQRATEQGVELGVCIL' A
#
# COMPACT_ATOMS: atom_id res chain seq x y z
N MET A 1 -7.10 -23.91 -22.60
CA MET A 1 -7.32 -23.55 -21.19
C MET A 1 -6.70 -22.18 -20.98
N ASN A 2 -7.52 -21.15 -20.78
CA ASN A 2 -7.03 -19.78 -20.63
C ASN A 2 -6.64 -19.53 -19.17
N LEU A 3 -5.52 -18.85 -18.92
CA LEU A 3 -5.03 -18.56 -17.56
C LEU A 3 -6.08 -17.78 -16.73
N LEU A 4 -6.89 -16.95 -17.39
CA LEU A 4 -7.95 -16.16 -16.77
C LEU A 4 -9.10 -17.01 -16.20
N GLU A 5 -9.35 -18.21 -16.75
CA GLU A 5 -10.40 -19.12 -16.25
C GLU A 5 -10.00 -19.81 -14.95
N ILE A 6 -8.69 -19.95 -14.69
CA ILE A 6 -8.15 -20.66 -13.52
C ILE A 6 -7.87 -19.70 -12.35
N SER A 7 -7.51 -18.45 -12.65
CA SER A 7 -6.98 -17.50 -11.65
C SER A 7 -7.85 -16.26 -11.41
N GLY A 8 -8.93 -16.08 -12.17
CA GLY A 8 -9.79 -14.90 -12.04
C GLY A 8 -9.15 -13.60 -12.53
N PRO A 9 -9.91 -12.48 -12.58
CA PRO A 9 -9.37 -11.19 -12.95
C PRO A 9 -8.43 -10.64 -11.85
N ARG A 10 -7.37 -9.93 -12.25
CA ARG A 10 -6.48 -9.23 -11.30
C ARG A 10 -7.19 -8.00 -10.74
N GLU A 11 -7.18 -7.84 -9.42
CA GLU A 11 -7.63 -6.63 -8.75
C GLU A 11 -6.51 -5.57 -8.74
N SER A 12 -6.87 -4.31 -8.92
CA SER A 12 -5.94 -3.18 -8.92
C SER A 12 -6.55 -1.98 -8.19
N MET A 13 -5.76 -1.32 -7.35
CA MET A 13 -6.14 -0.12 -6.61
C MET A 13 -4.98 0.88 -6.65
N GLU A 14 -5.30 2.18 -6.66
CA GLU A 14 -4.29 3.25 -6.64
C GLU A 14 -3.92 3.65 -5.22
N TYR A 15 -2.62 3.78 -4.96
CA TYR A 15 -2.04 4.29 -3.71
C TYR A 15 -0.76 5.07 -4.04
N ASP A 16 -0.43 6.07 -3.23
CA ASP A 16 0.83 6.82 -3.38
C ASP A 16 2.04 5.97 -2.97
N VAL A 17 1.86 5.15 -1.93
CA VAL A 17 2.89 4.24 -1.41
C VAL A 17 2.28 2.88 -1.07
N VAL A 18 2.93 1.81 -1.55
CA VAL A 18 2.64 0.43 -1.16
C VAL A 18 3.83 -0.13 -0.37
N ILE A 19 3.56 -0.67 0.82
CA ILE A 19 4.54 -1.35 1.66
C ILE A 19 4.22 -2.84 1.65
N VAL A 20 5.21 -3.67 1.27
CA VAL A 20 5.07 -5.14 1.28
C VAL A 20 5.64 -5.68 2.59
N GLY A 21 4.77 -6.25 3.42
CA GLY A 21 5.11 -6.83 4.72
C GLY A 21 4.71 -5.93 5.90
N GLY A 22 3.65 -6.32 6.62
CA GLY A 22 3.15 -5.68 7.84
C GLY A 22 3.96 -5.94 9.13
N GLY A 23 5.26 -6.21 9.02
CA GLY A 23 6.13 -6.38 10.20
C GLY A 23 6.48 -5.04 10.88
N PRO A 24 7.29 -5.06 11.97
CA PRO A 24 7.64 -3.84 12.71
C PRO A 24 8.27 -2.76 11.82
N ALA A 25 9.13 -3.15 10.86
CA ALA A 25 9.75 -2.23 9.93
C ALA A 25 8.73 -1.58 8.97
N GLY A 26 7.80 -2.37 8.41
CA GLY A 26 6.78 -1.88 7.49
C GLY A 26 5.78 -0.94 8.16
N LEU A 27 5.32 -1.31 9.36
CA LEU A 27 4.43 -0.48 10.15
C LEU A 27 5.13 0.81 10.63
N ALA A 28 6.39 0.74 11.07
CA ALA A 28 7.14 1.93 11.44
C ALA A 28 7.32 2.90 10.26
N ALA A 29 7.60 2.37 9.06
CA ALA A 29 7.68 3.17 7.83
C ALA A 29 6.33 3.83 7.50
N ALA A 30 5.22 3.08 7.54
CA ALA A 30 3.88 3.62 7.28
C ALA A 30 3.48 4.74 8.25
N ILE A 31 3.71 4.52 9.55
CA ILE A 31 3.44 5.50 10.61
C ILE A 31 4.27 6.76 10.36
N ARG A 32 5.58 6.61 10.10
CA ARG A 32 6.46 7.77 9.91
C ARG A 32 6.11 8.56 8.64
N LEU A 33 5.71 7.88 7.56
CA LEU A 33 5.23 8.54 6.34
C LEU A 33 3.98 9.37 6.60
N LYS A 34 2.99 8.80 7.29
CA LYS A 34 1.75 9.52 7.64
C LYS A 34 2.02 10.72 8.55
N GLN A 35 2.90 10.60 9.55
CA GLN A 35 3.30 11.73 10.40
C GLN A 35 3.87 12.88 9.57
N ARG A 36 4.81 12.60 8.67
CA ARG A 36 5.41 13.63 7.80
C ARG A 36 4.39 14.24 6.84
N ALA A 37 3.46 13.43 6.32
CA ALA A 37 2.39 13.92 5.47
C ALA A 37 1.51 14.94 6.21
N THR A 38 1.12 14.63 7.45
CA THR A 38 0.39 15.56 8.33
C THR A 38 1.19 16.82 8.62
N GLU A 39 2.48 16.71 8.95
CA GLU A 39 3.37 17.87 9.18
C GLU A 39 3.46 18.81 7.96
N GLN A 40 3.35 18.25 6.75
CA GLN A 40 3.43 18.99 5.48
C GLN A 40 2.06 19.40 4.93
N GLY A 41 0.96 19.00 5.59
CA GLY A 41 -0.40 19.27 5.12
C GLY A 41 -0.75 18.57 3.81
N VAL A 42 -0.11 17.44 3.51
CA VAL A 42 -0.39 16.63 2.32
C VAL A 42 -1.18 15.38 2.68
N GLU A 43 -2.17 15.02 1.86
CA GLU A 43 -2.78 13.70 1.96
C GLU A 43 -1.90 12.67 1.26
N LEU A 44 -1.69 11.52 1.91
CA LEU A 44 -0.86 10.44 1.41
C LEU A 44 -1.56 9.10 1.61
N GLY A 45 -2.00 8.42 0.56
CA GLY A 45 -2.53 7.07 0.58
C GLY A 45 -1.42 6.03 0.78
N VAL A 46 -1.48 5.28 1.88
CA VAL A 46 -0.50 4.22 2.20
C VAL A 46 -1.22 2.89 2.32
N CYS A 47 -0.82 1.92 1.49
CA CYS A 47 -1.28 0.53 1.56
C CYS A 47 -0.20 -0.35 2.17
N ILE A 48 -0.61 -1.33 2.98
CA ILE A 48 0.27 -2.35 3.55
C ILE A 48 -0.31 -3.71 3.15
N LEU A 49 0.53 -4.55 2.52
CA LEU A 49 0.20 -5.90 2.07
C LEU A 49 0.87 -6.97 2.95
#